data_AF-A0A016QS89-F1
#
_entry.id   AF-A0A016QS89-F1
#
_cell.length_a   1.000
_cell.length_b   1.000
_cell.length_c   1.000
_cell.angle_alpha   90.00
_cell.angle_beta   90.00
_cell.angle_gamma   90.00
#
_symmetry.space_group_name_H-M   'P 1'
#
loop_
_entity.id
_entity.type
_entity.pdbx_description
1 polymer ?
#
loop_
_entity_poly.entity_id
_entity_poly.type
_entity_poly.pdbx_seq_one_letter_code
_entity_poly.pdbx_strand_id
1 'polypeptide(L)'
;MTQPPAMSEADALQHLRDALGENYAGATDEATLTRALWVDAAGGRLRPWATAARLIKFNTEYEVDEGLKARVDRKLAELADTQRGADAAAGRSGRPAFGGVTWGDL
;
A
#
# COMPACT_ATOMS: atom_id res chain seq x y z
N MET A 1 -13.79 -4.26 20.98
CA MET A 1 -12.35 -4.12 20.70
C MET A 1 -12.12 -4.55 19.26
N THR A 2 -11.72 -3.56 18.44
CA THR A 2 -10.89 -3.65 17.24
C THR A 2 -11.23 -4.70 16.17
N GLN A 3 -11.97 -4.23 15.15
CA GLN A 3 -11.98 -4.75 13.79
C GLN A 3 -10.52 -5.08 13.36
N PRO A 4 -10.24 -6.30 12.85
CA PRO A 4 -8.89 -6.67 12.46
C PRO A 4 -8.36 -5.70 11.40
N PRO A 5 -7.06 -5.35 11.40
CA PRO A 5 -6.49 -4.57 10.32
C PRO A 5 -6.75 -5.29 8.99
N ALA A 6 -7.04 -4.54 7.94
CA ALA A 6 -7.39 -5.07 6.62
C ALA A 6 -6.24 -5.85 5.93
N MET A 7 -5.11 -6.08 6.61
CA MET A 7 -3.94 -6.88 6.18
C MET A 7 -3.04 -7.10 7.41
N SER A 8 -2.45 -8.29 7.57
CA SER A 8 -1.45 -8.51 8.63
C SER A 8 -0.12 -7.84 8.30
N GLU A 9 0.76 -7.62 9.30
CA GLU A 9 2.10 -7.10 9.04
C GLU A 9 2.91 -8.00 8.11
N ALA A 10 2.83 -9.32 8.31
CA ALA A 10 3.50 -10.30 7.46
C ALA A 10 3.03 -10.22 6.00
N ASP A 11 1.72 -10.11 5.78
CA ASP A 11 1.16 -9.96 4.42
C ASP A 11 1.59 -8.62 3.80
N ALA A 12 1.60 -7.55 4.58
CA ALA A 12 2.03 -6.24 4.11
C ALA A 12 3.52 -6.25 3.74
N LEU A 13 4.36 -6.92 4.53
CA LEU A 13 5.78 -7.12 4.22
C LEU A 13 5.98 -7.92 2.94
N GLN A 14 5.21 -8.99 2.75
CA GLN A 14 5.28 -9.78 1.51
C GLN A 14 4.88 -8.93 0.30
N HIS A 15 3.75 -8.22 0.37
CA HIS A 15 3.32 -7.32 -0.70
C HIS A 15 4.32 -6.19 -0.99
N LEU A 16 4.98 -5.66 0.03
CA LEU A 16 6.05 -4.67 -0.15
C LEU A 16 7.24 -5.27 -0.91
N ARG A 17 7.70 -6.46 -0.53
CA ARG A 17 8.80 -7.17 -1.21
C ARG A 17 8.45 -7.46 -2.67
N ASP A 18 7.25 -7.97 -2.92
CA ASP A 18 6.77 -8.28 -4.27
C ASP A 18 6.66 -7.00 -5.12
N ALA A 19 6.20 -5.89 -4.53
CA ALA A 19 6.03 -4.62 -5.21
C ALA A 19 7.38 -3.97 -5.59
N LEU A 20 8.37 -4.07 -4.72
CA LEU A 20 9.75 -3.62 -4.98
C LEU A 20 10.41 -4.49 -6.05
N GLY A 21 10.23 -5.81 -5.99
CA GLY A 21 10.91 -6.74 -6.87
C GLY A 21 12.44 -6.67 -6.76
N GLU A 22 13.14 -7.46 -7.57
CA GLU A 22 14.62 -7.55 -7.51
C GLU A 22 15.32 -6.28 -8.00
N ASN A 23 14.66 -5.50 -8.88
CA ASN A 23 15.29 -4.38 -9.59
C ASN A 23 15.29 -3.05 -8.82
N TYR A 24 14.49 -2.91 -7.75
CA TYR A 24 14.34 -1.65 -7.01
C TYR A 24 14.64 -1.78 -5.52
N ALA A 25 15.07 -2.96 -5.06
CA ALA A 25 15.34 -3.28 -3.67
C ALA A 25 16.75 -2.82 -3.24
N GLY A 26 16.96 -1.51 -3.10
CA GLY A 26 18.21 -0.95 -2.57
C GLY A 26 18.45 -1.24 -1.07
N ALA A 27 17.40 -1.60 -0.32
CA ALA A 27 17.49 -2.06 1.07
C ALA A 27 16.53 -3.22 1.29
N THR A 28 17.06 -4.41 1.59
CA THR A 28 16.34 -5.69 1.62
C THR A 28 16.15 -6.26 3.01
N ASP A 29 16.76 -5.68 4.04
CA ASP A 29 16.60 -6.21 5.39
C ASP A 29 15.18 -5.96 5.90
N GLU A 30 14.62 -7.00 6.52
CA GLU A 30 13.23 -7.02 6.97
C GLU A 30 12.93 -5.88 7.94
N ALA A 31 13.85 -5.55 8.84
CA ALA A 31 13.66 -4.51 9.85
C ALA A 31 13.49 -3.11 9.21
N THR A 32 14.27 -2.80 8.18
CA THR A 32 14.13 -1.55 7.42
C THR A 32 12.79 -1.50 6.68
N LEU A 33 12.38 -2.59 6.04
CA LEU A 33 11.09 -2.66 5.33
C LEU A 33 9.90 -2.54 6.29
N THR A 34 9.96 -3.22 7.43
CA THR A 34 8.94 -3.12 8.50
C THR A 34 8.86 -1.68 9.01
N ARG A 35 10.00 -1.04 9.29
CA ARG A 35 10.01 0.36 9.72
C ARG A 35 9.41 1.29 8.67
N ALA A 36 9.74 1.09 7.39
CA ALA A 36 9.20 1.90 6.30
C ALA A 36 7.67 1.74 6.18
N LEU A 37 7.15 0.51 6.30
CA LEU A 37 5.73 0.20 6.33
C LEU A 37 4.98 0.95 7.44
N TRP A 38 5.56 0.96 8.64
CA TRP A 38 4.96 1.64 9.80
C TRP A 38 5.04 3.17 9.70
N VAL A 39 6.09 3.72 9.08
CA VAL A 39 6.20 5.16 8.81
C VAL A 39 5.13 5.63 7.82
N ASP A 40 4.86 4.83 6.80
CA ASP A 40 3.87 5.17 5.76
C ASP A 40 2.43 4.73 6.12
N ALA A 41 2.25 4.12 7.29
CA ALA A 41 0.94 3.70 7.77
C ALA A 41 0.05 4.94 8.01
N ALA A 42 -1.11 4.98 7.34
CA ALA A 42 -2.05 6.09 7.46
C ALA A 42 -3.34 5.61 8.13
N GLY A 43 -3.78 6.32 9.18
CA GLY A 43 -4.99 5.94 9.93
C GLY A 43 -4.93 4.53 10.52
N GLY A 44 -3.73 4.08 10.93
CA GLY A 44 -3.49 2.75 11.49
C GLY A 44 -3.50 1.60 10.48
N ARG A 45 -3.45 1.90 9.17
CA ARG A 45 -3.47 0.89 8.09
C ARG A 45 -2.11 0.84 7.40
N LEU A 46 -1.59 -0.37 7.21
CA LEU A 46 -0.38 -0.61 6.44
C LEU A 46 -0.65 -0.43 4.94
N ARG A 47 0.28 0.21 4.23
CA ARG A 47 0.12 0.62 2.82
C ARG A 47 1.30 0.17 1.96
N PRO A 48 1.46 -1.15 1.76
CA PRO A 48 2.68 -1.71 1.17
C PRO A 48 3.01 -1.18 -0.23
N TRP A 49 2.01 -0.91 -1.07
CA TRP A 49 2.24 -0.39 -2.42
C TRP A 49 2.60 1.09 -2.44
N ALA A 50 2.03 1.90 -1.53
CA ALA A 50 2.46 3.29 -1.34
C ALA A 50 3.90 3.36 -0.80
N THR A 51 4.24 2.50 0.16
CA THR A 51 5.61 2.38 0.68
C THR A 51 6.59 1.98 -0.43
N ALA A 52 6.25 0.97 -1.24
CA ALA A 52 7.06 0.57 -2.38
C ALA A 52 7.28 1.72 -3.37
N ALA A 53 6.23 2.47 -3.71
CA ALA A 53 6.32 3.60 -4.62
C ALA A 53 7.27 4.70 -4.08
N ARG A 54 7.20 5.01 -2.79
CA ARG A 54 8.10 5.97 -2.14
C ARG A 54 9.55 5.50 -2.21
N LEU A 55 9.80 4.23 -1.90
CA LEU A 55 11.14 3.64 -1.92
C LEU A 55 11.73 3.59 -3.33
N ILE A 56 10.95 3.17 -4.33
CA ILE A 56 11.35 3.20 -5.74
C ILE A 56 11.73 4.62 -6.13
N LYS A 57 10.85 5.60 -5.88
CA LYS A 57 11.10 7.00 -6.23
C LYS A 57 12.41 7.51 -5.61
N PHE A 58 12.65 7.22 -4.34
CA PHE A 58 13.88 7.63 -3.64
C PHE A 58 15.13 7.00 -4.26
N ASN A 59 15.08 5.69 -4.54
CA ASN A 59 16.20 4.96 -5.13
C ASN A 59 16.47 5.36 -6.58
N THR A 60 15.46 5.88 -7.30
CA THR A 60 15.58 6.28 -8.69
C THR A 60 15.59 7.79 -8.89
N GLU A 61 15.69 8.63 -7.85
CA GLU A 61 15.56 10.09 -8.04
C GLU A 61 16.76 10.69 -8.81
N TYR A 62 17.92 10.03 -8.77
CA TYR A 62 19.19 10.58 -9.27
C TYR A 62 19.87 9.78 -10.39
N GLU A 63 19.35 8.62 -10.82
CA GLU A 63 20.11 7.65 -11.66
C GLU A 63 19.37 7.14 -12.92
N VAL A 64 18.35 7.82 -13.41
CA VAL A 64 17.49 7.28 -14.49
C VAL A 64 17.69 7.97 -15.83
N ASP A 65 18.26 7.23 -16.79
CA ASP A 65 18.19 7.54 -18.23
C ASP A 65 16.71 7.67 -18.68
N GLU A 66 16.40 8.48 -19.70
CA GLU A 66 15.02 8.86 -20.06
C GLU A 66 14.10 7.65 -20.30
N GLY A 67 14.63 6.59 -20.92
CA GLY A 67 13.89 5.35 -21.17
C GLY A 67 13.57 4.55 -19.90
N LEU A 68 14.42 4.65 -18.87
CA LEU A 68 14.20 4.00 -17.57
C LEU A 68 13.27 4.85 -16.69
N LYS A 69 13.28 6.18 -16.84
CA LYS A 69 12.32 7.09 -16.20
C LYS A 69 10.87 6.75 -16.57
N ALA A 70 10.58 6.56 -17.85
CA ALA A 70 9.23 6.19 -18.30
C ALA A 70 8.76 4.81 -17.80
N ARG A 71 9.68 3.89 -17.51
CA ARG A 71 9.36 2.59 -16.88
C ARG A 71 9.05 2.76 -15.40
N VAL A 72 9.85 3.55 -14.69
CA VAL A 72 9.62 3.90 -13.29
C VAL A 72 8.28 4.62 -13.13
N ASP A 73 7.98 5.61 -13.96
CA ASP A 73 6.71 6.36 -13.88
C ASP A 73 5.49 5.46 -14.07
N ARG A 74 5.54 4.52 -15.02
CA ARG A 74 4.48 3.51 -15.19
C ARG A 74 4.33 2.61 -13.97
N LYS A 75 5.44 2.12 -13.42
CA LYS A 75 5.43 1.30 -12.20
C LYS A 75 4.85 2.06 -11.00
N LEU A 76 5.22 3.33 -10.83
CA LEU A 76 4.68 4.19 -9.76
C LEU A 76 3.17 4.39 -9.90
N ALA A 77 2.68 4.57 -11.13
CA ALA A 77 1.24 4.68 -11.40
C ALA A 77 0.48 3.39 -11.05
N GLU A 78 1.00 2.22 -11.47
CA GLU A 78 0.41 0.91 -11.14
C GLU A 78 0.33 0.67 -9.63
N LEU A 79 1.39 1.03 -8.89
CA LEU A 79 1.42 0.90 -7.43
C LEU A 79 0.40 1.84 -6.75
N ALA A 80 0.26 3.07 -7.25
CA ALA A 80 -0.74 4.00 -6.75
C ALA A 80 -2.17 3.49 -6.99
N ASP A 81 -2.44 2.91 -8.16
CA ASP A 81 -3.75 2.32 -8.47
C ASP A 81 -4.06 1.12 -7.59
N THR A 82 -3.08 0.24 -7.39
CA THR A 82 -3.20 -0.94 -6.52
C THR A 82 -3.49 -0.52 -5.07
N GLN A 83 -2.75 0.47 -4.55
CA GLN A 83 -3.00 0.99 -3.21
C GLN A 83 -4.40 1.60 -3.09
N ARG A 84 -4.86 2.37 -4.08
CA ARG A 84 -6.21 2.94 -4.08
C ARG A 84 -7.29 1.85 -4.05
N GLY A 85 -7.10 0.78 -4.82
CA GLY A 85 -8.00 -0.38 -4.80
C GLY A 85 -8.07 -1.05 -3.42
N ALA A 86 -6.91 -1.26 -2.79
CA ALA A 86 -6.81 -1.85 -1.46
C ALA A 86 -7.43 -0.95 -0.37
N ASP A 87 -7.13 0.36 -0.40
CA ASP A 87 -7.70 1.35 0.53
C ASP A 87 -9.24 1.40 0.39
N ALA A 88 -9.77 1.35 -0.84
CA ALA A 88 -11.20 1.33 -1.11
C ALA A 88 -11.88 0.01 -0.65
N ALA A 89 -11.21 -1.13 -0.79
CA ALA A 89 -11.69 -2.40 -0.26
C ALA A 89 -11.75 -2.37 1.28
N ALA A 90 -10.69 -1.88 1.93
CA ALA A 90 -10.62 -1.72 3.38
C ALA A 90 -11.62 -0.67 3.93
N GLY A 91 -11.97 0.34 3.15
CA GLY A 91 -13.00 1.33 3.48
C GLY A 91 -14.43 0.78 3.38
N ARG A 92 -14.70 -0.07 2.39
CA ARG A 92 -16.02 -0.74 2.23
C ARG A 92 -16.32 -1.73 3.36
N SER A 93 -15.30 -2.42 3.87
CA SER A 93 -15.43 -3.34 5.03
C SER A 93 -15.71 -2.63 6.36
N GLY A 94 -15.60 -1.30 6.42
CA GLY A 94 -15.86 -0.48 7.63
C GLY A 94 -17.22 0.21 7.65
N ARG A 95 -18.06 0.06 6.62
CA ARG A 95 -19.42 0.58 6.63
C ARG A 95 -20.32 -0.46 7.30
N PRO A 96 -20.93 -0.20 8.48
CA PRO A 96 -21.97 -1.07 8.98
C PRO A 96 -23.05 -1.14 7.89
N ALA A 97 -23.40 -2.37 7.48
CA ALA A 97 -24.67 -2.60 6.82
C ALA A 97 -25.73 -2.03 7.76
N PHE A 98 -26.49 -1.03 7.32
CA PHE A 98 -27.66 -0.57 8.04
C PHE A 98 -28.62 -1.77 8.16
N GLY A 99 -28.56 -2.43 9.31
CA GLY A 99 -29.57 -3.38 9.75
C GLY A 99 -30.74 -2.60 10.32
N GLY A 100 -31.82 -2.55 9.55
CA GLY A 100 -33.19 -2.60 10.05
C GLY A 100 -33.75 -1.36 10.74
N VAL A 101 -34.27 -0.41 9.95
CA VAL A 101 -35.64 0.11 10.13
C VAL A 101 -36.14 0.47 8.72
N THR A 102 -37.13 -0.26 8.23
CA THR A 102 -37.92 0.16 7.06
C THR A 102 -38.83 1.30 7.49
N TRP A 103 -38.81 2.41 6.75
CA TRP A 103 -39.81 3.48 6.87
C TRP A 103 -41.17 2.97 6.37
N GLY A 104 -41.84 2.17 7.20
CA GLY A 104 -43.14 1.56 6.93
C GLY A 104 -43.99 1.27 8.16
N ASP A 105 -43.52 1.60 9.37
CA ASP A 105 -44.30 1.52 10.63
C ASP A 105 -44.40 2.92 11.25
N LEU A 106 -45.13 3.81 10.58
CA LEU A 106 -45.78 4.98 11.18
C LEU A 106 -47.29 4.84 11.02
#